data_AF-A0A7K0Y9R7-F1
#
_entry.id   AF-A0A7K0Y9R7-F1
#
_cell.length_a   1.000
_cell.length_b   1.000
_cell.length_c   1.000
_cell.angle_alpha   90.00
_cell.angle_beta   90.00
_cell.angle_gamma   90.00
#
_symmetry.space_group_name_H-M   'P 1'
#
loop_
_entity.id
_entity.type
_entity.pdbx_description
1 polymer ?
#
loop_
_entity_poly.entity_id
_entity_poly.type
_entity_poly.pdbx_seq_one_letter_code
_entity_poly.pdbx_strand_id
1 'polypeptide(L)'
;KTSLLFGPFAGLNLKFLKNGSWLDLPASIRFGNIVSYLSVALKNFPLVIYLVKEIFKSSKQKLESLREFVPNAKTEDWQLYEAGQRAQVIKPVNGLGVLQFGTEVISSADGSIAGLLGASPGASVATRVMLDVATRMFPESQNAWMKGIANSVPSYGLKLNDDPSKARESLSATAKTLKLKA
;
A
#
# COMPACT_ATOMS: atom_id res chain seq x y z
N LYS A 1 -22.62 -15.08 9.42
CA LYS A 1 -23.53 -14.75 8.29
C LYS A 1 -22.67 -14.27 7.13
N THR A 2 -23.01 -14.64 5.91
CA THR A 2 -22.37 -14.08 4.71
C THR A 2 -22.84 -12.64 4.55
N SER A 3 -21.90 -11.71 4.43
CA SER A 3 -22.19 -10.27 4.29
C SER A 3 -21.36 -9.70 3.15
N LEU A 4 -21.92 -8.72 2.44
CA LEU A 4 -21.24 -7.98 1.40
C LEU A 4 -20.82 -6.61 1.95
N LEU A 5 -19.61 -6.17 1.64
CA LEU A 5 -19.09 -4.87 2.05
C LEU A 5 -18.86 -4.02 0.81
N PHE A 6 -19.24 -2.74 0.89
CA PHE A 6 -18.99 -1.74 -0.13
C PHE A 6 -18.34 -0.50 0.49
N GLY A 7 -17.41 0.10 -0.23
CA GLY A 7 -16.55 1.18 0.25
C GLY A 7 -15.09 0.93 -0.14
N PRO A 8 -14.11 1.53 0.55
CA PRO A 8 -14.24 2.29 1.79
C PRO A 8 -14.71 3.74 1.56
N PHE A 9 -15.41 4.29 2.55
CA PHE A 9 -15.61 5.74 2.66
C PHE A 9 -14.60 6.29 3.66
N ALA A 10 -14.01 7.45 3.39
CA ALA A 10 -13.08 8.06 4.33
C ALA A 10 -13.80 8.40 5.65
N GLY A 11 -13.11 8.17 6.76
CA GLY A 11 -13.53 8.56 8.09
C GLY A 11 -12.42 9.34 8.78
N LEU A 12 -12.77 10.12 9.80
CA LEU A 12 -11.81 10.82 10.63
C LEU A 12 -11.60 10.04 11.93
N ASN A 13 -10.42 9.45 12.10
CA ASN A 13 -9.97 8.94 13.40
C ASN A 13 -8.51 9.34 13.62
N LEU A 14 -8.23 9.93 14.78
CA LEU A 14 -6.90 10.42 15.14
C LEU A 14 -6.09 9.40 15.95
N LYS A 15 -6.71 8.30 16.37
CA LYS A 15 -6.07 7.20 17.09
C LYS A 15 -5.22 6.38 16.12
N PHE A 16 -4.06 5.92 16.59
CA PHE A 16 -3.23 4.98 15.83
C PHE A 16 -3.53 3.52 16.20
N LEU A 17 -3.96 3.28 17.44
CA LEU A 17 -4.31 1.97 17.94
C LEU A 17 -5.81 1.89 18.24
N LYS A 18 -6.39 0.68 18.20
CA LYS A 18 -7.81 0.46 18.55
C LYS A 18 -8.19 1.05 19.92
N ASN A 19 -7.30 0.88 20.90
CA ASN A 19 -7.43 1.42 22.26
C ASN A 19 -6.53 2.64 22.50
N GLY A 20 -6.15 3.35 21.44
CA GLY A 20 -5.27 4.53 21.49
C GLY A 20 -5.98 5.82 21.90
N SER A 21 -5.22 6.91 21.92
CA SER A 21 -5.70 8.23 22.32
C SER A 21 -6.13 9.06 21.11
N TRP A 22 -7.14 9.90 21.29
CA TRP A 22 -7.50 10.93 20.29
C TRP A 22 -6.38 11.97 20.09
N LEU A 23 -5.38 11.97 20.98
CA LEU A 23 -4.18 12.78 20.88
C LEU A 23 -3.03 12.09 20.14
N ASP A 24 -3.18 10.83 19.67
CA ASP A 24 -2.09 10.10 19.01
C ASP A 24 -1.54 10.87 17.80
N LEU A 25 -2.41 11.30 16.87
CA LEU A 25 -1.97 12.10 15.71
C LEU A 25 -1.38 13.45 16.12
N PRO A 26 -2.04 14.32 16.93
CA PRO A 26 -1.44 15.57 17.39
C PRO A 26 -0.10 15.40 18.09
N ALA A 27 0.02 14.43 19.01
CA ALA A 27 1.24 14.16 19.75
C ALA A 27 2.36 13.55 18.87
N SER A 28 2.00 12.99 17.71
CA SER A 28 2.98 12.50 16.73
C SER A 28 3.70 13.63 15.99
N ILE A 29 3.13 14.83 15.95
CA ILE A 29 3.72 15.99 15.28
C ILE A 29 4.85 16.54 16.15
N ARG A 30 6.05 16.59 15.59
CA ARG A 30 7.29 17.05 16.23
C ARG A 30 7.99 18.02 15.31
N PHE A 31 8.83 18.90 15.87
CA PHE A 31 9.66 19.82 15.06
C PHE A 31 10.47 19.10 13.98
N GLY A 32 10.95 17.87 14.26
CA GLY A 32 11.71 17.07 13.31
C GLY A 32 10.89 16.45 12.15
N ASN A 33 9.55 16.40 12.23
CA ASN A 33 8.72 15.78 11.18
C ASN A 33 7.67 16.73 10.57
N ILE A 34 7.50 17.95 11.10
CA ILE A 34 6.50 18.91 10.60
C ILE A 34 6.71 19.26 9.12
N VAL A 35 7.96 19.42 8.69
CA VAL A 35 8.30 19.69 7.29
C VAL A 35 7.83 18.55 6.39
N SER A 36 7.94 17.30 6.86
CA SER A 36 7.50 16.13 6.12
C SER A 36 5.98 16.05 5.98
N TYR A 37 5.25 16.39 7.04
CA TYR A 37 3.78 16.49 6.99
C TYR A 37 3.32 17.55 6.01
N LEU A 38 3.87 18.77 6.10
CA LEU A 38 3.49 19.89 5.25
C LEU A 38 3.82 19.62 3.78
N SER A 39 5.01 19.08 3.49
CA SER A 39 5.39 18.77 2.11
C SER A 39 4.49 17.71 1.49
N VAL A 40 4.05 16.71 2.28
CA VAL A 40 3.08 15.71 1.81
C VAL A 40 1.73 16.35 1.53
N ALA A 41 1.23 17.18 2.43
CA ALA A 41 -0.05 17.86 2.25
C ALA A 41 -0.07 18.71 0.97
N LEU A 42 1.03 19.43 0.69
CA LEU A 42 1.17 20.24 -0.52
C LEU A 42 1.30 19.39 -1.79
N LYS A 43 2.19 18.38 -1.78
CA LYS A 43 2.41 17.51 -2.96
C LYS A 43 1.21 16.63 -3.31
N ASN A 44 0.35 16.35 -2.34
CA ASN A 44 -0.81 15.48 -2.50
C ASN A 44 -2.12 16.24 -2.25
N PHE A 45 -2.13 17.54 -2.53
CA PHE A 45 -3.29 18.40 -2.26
C PHE A 45 -4.60 17.89 -2.88
N PRO A 46 -4.65 17.35 -4.12
CA PRO A 46 -5.86 16.74 -4.66
C PRO A 46 -6.37 15.56 -3.84
N LEU A 47 -5.48 14.71 -3.33
CA LEU A 47 -5.83 13.60 -2.45
C LEU A 47 -6.38 14.10 -1.12
N VAL A 48 -5.76 15.12 -0.52
CA VAL A 48 -6.26 15.74 0.72
C VAL A 48 -7.68 16.27 0.53
N ILE A 49 -7.93 17.01 -0.55
CA ILE A 49 -9.28 17.50 -0.88
C ILE A 49 -10.26 16.34 -1.04
N TYR A 50 -9.87 15.29 -1.76
CA TYR A 50 -10.70 14.12 -1.96
C TYR A 50 -11.09 13.47 -0.63
N LEU A 51 -10.12 13.22 0.26
CA LEU A 51 -10.35 12.61 1.57
C LEU A 51 -11.27 13.48 2.45
N VAL A 52 -11.07 14.80 2.45
CA VAL A 52 -11.93 15.74 3.16
C VAL A 52 -13.38 15.64 2.64
N LYS A 53 -13.57 15.62 1.30
CA LYS A 53 -14.91 15.45 0.70
C LYS A 53 -15.56 14.12 1.10
N GLU A 54 -14.81 13.03 1.10
CA GLU A 54 -15.31 11.71 1.51
C GLU A 54 -15.77 11.70 2.98
N ILE A 55 -15.04 12.37 3.88
CA ILE A 55 -15.42 12.49 5.30
C ILE A 55 -16.79 13.16 5.44
N PHE A 56 -17.06 14.18 4.64
CA PHE A 56 -18.32 14.93 4.67
C PHE A 56 -19.47 14.30 3.87
N LYS A 57 -19.27 13.15 3.21
CA LYS A 57 -20.36 12.47 2.51
C LYS A 57 -21.44 12.00 3.47
N SER A 58 -22.68 12.39 3.17
CA SER A 58 -23.89 11.88 3.84
C SER A 58 -24.14 10.41 3.52
N SER A 59 -24.91 9.72 4.38
CA SER A 59 -25.32 8.33 4.13
C SER A 59 -26.04 8.15 2.80
N LYS A 60 -26.83 9.15 2.36
CA LYS A 60 -27.49 9.14 1.05
C LYS A 60 -26.46 9.13 -0.09
N GLN A 61 -25.46 10.02 -0.05
CA GLN A 61 -24.40 10.06 -1.07
C GLN A 61 -23.56 8.77 -1.09
N LYS A 62 -23.31 8.16 0.07
CA LYS A 62 -22.65 6.85 0.17
C LYS A 62 -23.47 5.75 -0.50
N LEU A 63 -24.79 5.76 -0.30
CA LEU A 63 -25.72 4.82 -0.94
C LEU A 63 -25.83 5.05 -2.45
N GLU A 64 -25.81 6.30 -2.92
CA GLU A 64 -25.76 6.60 -4.36
C GLU A 64 -24.48 6.04 -5.01
N SER A 65 -23.32 6.18 -4.36
CA SER A 65 -22.09 5.54 -4.85
C SER A 65 -22.20 4.02 -4.92
N LEU A 66 -22.95 3.38 -4.01
CA LEU A 66 -23.23 1.94 -4.11
C LEU A 66 -24.12 1.63 -5.32
N ARG A 67 -25.14 2.46 -5.59
CA ARG A 67 -26.09 2.27 -6.70
C ARG A 67 -25.44 2.34 -8.08
N GLU A 68 -24.28 2.98 -8.21
CA GLU A 68 -23.45 2.91 -9.42
C GLU A 68 -23.02 1.46 -9.76
N PHE A 69 -22.86 0.60 -8.75
CA PHE A 69 -22.47 -0.82 -8.92
C PHE A 69 -23.65 -1.78 -8.71
N VAL A 70 -24.59 -1.43 -7.84
CA VAL A 70 -25.76 -2.24 -7.49
C VAL A 70 -27.02 -1.36 -7.59
N PRO A 71 -27.57 -1.13 -8.80
CA PRO A 71 -28.63 -0.13 -9.02
C PRO A 71 -29.88 -0.32 -8.16
N ASN A 72 -30.21 -1.57 -7.84
CA ASN A 72 -31.40 -1.93 -7.05
C ASN A 72 -31.15 -1.93 -5.53
N ALA A 73 -30.02 -1.38 -5.06
CA ALA A 73 -29.71 -1.33 -3.63
C ALA A 73 -30.74 -0.49 -2.84
N LYS A 74 -31.42 -1.13 -1.89
CA LYS A 74 -32.38 -0.51 -0.98
C LYS A 74 -31.70 -0.05 0.29
N THR A 75 -32.02 1.13 0.79
CA THR A 75 -31.39 1.69 1.99
C THR A 75 -31.49 0.78 3.21
N GLU A 76 -32.62 0.10 3.40
CA GLU A 76 -32.91 -0.78 4.54
C GLU A 76 -32.01 -2.03 4.62
N ASP A 77 -31.44 -2.47 3.50
CA ASP A 77 -30.54 -3.63 3.44
C ASP A 77 -29.10 -3.27 3.80
N TRP A 78 -28.78 -1.98 3.92
CA TRP A 78 -27.42 -1.48 4.08
C TRP A 78 -27.26 -0.68 5.35
N GLN A 79 -26.21 -1.00 6.10
CA GLN A 79 -25.80 -0.27 7.29
C GLN A 79 -24.33 0.13 7.17
N LEU A 80 -23.97 1.27 7.77
CA LEU A 80 -22.58 1.65 7.88
C LEU A 80 -21.87 0.72 8.86
N TYR A 81 -20.70 0.23 8.46
CA TYR A 81 -19.87 -0.64 9.27
C TYR A 81 -18.45 -0.06 9.36
N GLU A 82 -17.88 -0.02 10.56
CA GLU A 82 -16.50 0.45 10.74
C GLU A 82 -15.52 -0.64 10.28
N ALA A 83 -14.94 -0.44 9.10
CA ALA A 83 -14.02 -1.39 8.47
C ALA A 83 -12.59 -1.37 9.07
N GLY A 84 -12.33 -0.49 10.03
CA GLY A 84 -11.02 -0.28 10.65
C GLY A 84 -10.26 0.91 10.08
N GLN A 85 -9.03 1.11 10.56
CA GLN A 85 -8.20 2.28 10.27
C GLN A 85 -6.87 1.86 9.67
N ARG A 86 -6.37 2.69 8.75
CA ARG A 86 -5.07 2.52 8.12
C ARG A 86 -4.28 3.80 8.27
N ALA A 87 -3.16 3.72 9.00
CA ALA A 87 -2.17 4.79 9.02
C ALA A 87 -1.33 4.73 7.75
N GLN A 88 -1.10 5.89 7.14
CA GLN A 88 -0.27 6.01 5.95
C GLN A 88 1.13 6.46 6.35
N VAL A 89 2.16 5.79 5.82
CA VAL A 89 3.55 6.13 6.12
C VAL A 89 3.98 7.36 5.31
N ILE A 90 4.57 8.33 6.00
CA ILE A 90 5.28 9.47 5.41
C ILE A 90 6.78 9.24 5.61
N LYS A 91 7.50 9.07 4.50
CA LYS A 91 8.94 8.84 4.51
C LYS A 91 9.68 10.15 4.24
N PRO A 92 10.67 10.52 5.06
CA PRO A 92 11.55 11.64 4.75
C PRO A 92 12.54 11.25 3.64
N VAL A 93 12.61 12.08 2.59
CA VAL A 93 13.51 11.98 1.46
C VAL A 93 14.07 13.38 1.22
N ASN A 94 15.37 13.56 1.43
CA ASN A 94 16.07 14.84 1.26
C ASN A 94 15.42 16.00 2.04
N GLY A 95 15.00 15.75 3.29
CA GLY A 95 14.35 16.74 4.15
C GLY A 95 12.86 17.00 3.87
N LEU A 96 12.29 16.39 2.81
CA LEU A 96 10.87 16.48 2.48
C LEU A 96 10.18 15.13 2.70
N GLY A 97 8.91 15.16 3.08
CA GLY A 97 8.07 13.97 3.17
C GLY A 97 7.53 13.52 1.82
N VAL A 98 7.48 12.21 1.63
CA VAL A 98 6.84 11.51 0.51
C VAL A 98 5.86 10.48 1.06
N LEU A 99 4.65 10.40 0.49
CA LEU A 99 3.71 9.33 0.82
C LEU A 99 4.25 8.00 0.29
N GLN A 100 4.42 7.04 1.20
CA GLN A 100 4.91 5.72 0.85
C GLN A 100 3.72 4.78 0.61
N PHE A 101 3.42 4.48 -0.64
CA PHE A 101 2.39 3.49 -0.96
C PHE A 101 2.95 2.07 -0.88
N GLY A 102 2.14 1.14 -0.38
CA GLY A 102 2.50 -0.29 -0.28
C GLY A 102 3.33 -0.65 0.96
N THR A 103 4.18 -1.66 0.79
CA THR A 103 5.06 -2.19 1.84
C THR A 103 6.46 -1.58 1.69
N GLU A 104 6.97 -0.95 2.74
CA GLU A 104 8.34 -0.46 2.83
C GLU A 104 9.17 -1.43 3.67
N VAL A 105 10.31 -1.84 3.14
CA VAL A 105 11.29 -2.62 3.88
C VAL A 105 12.22 -1.65 4.61
N ILE A 106 12.29 -1.77 5.93
CA ILE A 106 13.32 -1.15 6.77
C ILE A 106 14.21 -2.24 7.35
N SER A 107 15.51 -1.97 7.50
CA SER A 107 16.45 -2.90 8.11
C SER A 107 17.39 -2.14 9.03
N SER A 108 17.85 -2.79 10.08
CA SER A 108 18.94 -2.27 10.88
C SER A 108 20.22 -2.20 10.05
N ALA A 109 21.13 -1.29 10.40
CA ALA A 109 22.37 -1.09 9.66
C ALA A 109 23.29 -2.32 9.70
N ASP A 110 23.18 -3.12 10.76
CA ASP A 110 23.94 -4.37 10.97
C ASP A 110 23.25 -5.61 10.35
N GLY A 111 22.07 -5.46 9.73
CA GLY A 111 21.33 -6.57 9.14
C GLY A 111 20.82 -7.61 10.15
N SER A 112 20.71 -7.26 11.44
CA SER A 112 20.18 -8.17 12.47
C SER A 112 18.65 -8.26 12.48
N ILE A 113 17.95 -7.20 12.05
CA ILE A 113 16.49 -7.16 11.97
C ILE A 113 15.98 -6.39 10.76
N ALA A 114 14.92 -6.91 10.14
CA ALA A 114 14.13 -6.20 9.13
C ALA A 114 12.68 -6.06 9.58
N GLY A 115 12.10 -4.89 9.32
CA GLY A 115 10.69 -4.59 9.51
C GLY A 115 10.01 -4.25 8.19
N LEU A 116 8.75 -4.64 8.07
CA LEU A 116 7.90 -4.26 6.95
C LEU A 116 6.90 -3.21 7.46
N LEU A 117 6.97 -2.00 6.91
CA LEU A 117 6.06 -0.90 7.25
C LEU A 117 5.02 -0.70 6.15
N GLY A 118 3.81 -0.29 6.54
CA GLY A 118 2.73 0.02 5.59
C GLY A 118 1.79 -1.16 5.34
N ALA A 119 1.35 -1.32 4.09
CA ALA A 119 0.41 -2.38 3.75
C ALA A 119 1.08 -3.75 3.91
N SER A 120 0.37 -4.71 4.51
CA SER A 120 0.84 -6.10 4.53
C SER A 120 1.00 -6.59 3.07
N PRO A 121 2.14 -7.16 2.70
CA PRO A 121 2.37 -7.60 1.33
C PRO A 121 1.40 -8.73 0.98
N GLY A 122 0.53 -8.48 0.02
CA GLY A 122 -0.31 -9.52 -0.58
C GLY A 122 0.53 -10.54 -1.35
N ALA A 123 -0.07 -11.68 -1.69
CA ALA A 123 0.60 -12.77 -2.41
C ALA A 123 1.33 -12.30 -3.68
N SER A 124 0.80 -11.29 -4.38
CA SER A 124 1.38 -10.74 -5.61
C SER A 124 2.68 -9.95 -5.40
N VAL A 125 2.97 -9.48 -4.19
CA VAL A 125 4.17 -8.65 -3.90
C VAL A 125 5.08 -9.27 -2.86
N ALA A 126 4.63 -10.31 -2.14
CA ALA A 126 5.38 -10.96 -1.07
C ALA A 126 6.77 -11.46 -1.54
N THR A 127 6.83 -12.12 -2.71
CA THR A 127 8.11 -12.59 -3.26
C THR A 127 9.09 -11.43 -3.47
N ARG A 128 8.65 -10.34 -4.11
CA ARG A 128 9.50 -9.16 -4.35
C ARG A 128 10.03 -8.56 -3.05
N VAL A 129 9.15 -8.41 -2.06
CA VAL A 129 9.49 -7.86 -0.74
C VAL A 129 10.50 -8.76 -0.02
N MET A 130 10.34 -10.08 -0.05
CA MET A 130 11.29 -11.00 0.59
C MET A 130 12.64 -11.00 -0.10
N LEU A 131 12.69 -10.83 -1.43
CA LEU A 131 13.95 -10.65 -2.15
C LEU A 131 14.66 -9.34 -1.75
N ASP A 132 13.90 -8.25 -1.54
CA ASP A 132 14.46 -7.00 -1.00
C ASP A 132 15.01 -7.16 0.42
N VAL A 133 14.30 -7.88 1.29
CA VAL A 133 14.78 -8.21 2.64
C VAL A 133 16.08 -9.00 2.56
N ALA A 134 16.11 -10.09 1.78
CA ALA A 134 17.29 -10.93 1.64
C ALA A 134 18.51 -10.16 1.12
N THR A 135 18.31 -9.31 0.11
CA THR A 135 19.36 -8.47 -0.47
C THR A 135 19.94 -7.48 0.55
N ARG A 136 19.09 -6.85 1.37
CA ARG A 136 19.52 -5.86 2.37
C ARG A 136 20.19 -6.49 3.59
N MET A 137 19.70 -7.65 4.01
CA MET A 137 20.15 -8.32 5.23
C MET A 137 21.38 -9.19 5.02
N PHE A 138 21.58 -9.74 3.81
CA PHE A 138 22.66 -10.67 3.52
C PHE A 138 23.44 -10.28 2.23
N PRO A 139 23.98 -9.05 2.15
CA PRO A 139 24.65 -8.56 0.94
C PRO A 139 25.85 -9.42 0.53
N GLU A 140 26.61 -9.94 1.51
CA GLU A 140 27.80 -10.78 1.24
C GLU A 140 27.45 -12.13 0.61
N SER A 141 26.28 -12.67 0.95
CA SER A 141 25.80 -13.95 0.42
C SER A 141 25.05 -13.81 -0.90
N GLN A 142 24.83 -12.58 -1.37
CA GLN A 142 24.00 -12.30 -2.55
C GLN A 142 24.43 -13.12 -3.76
N ASN A 143 25.72 -13.12 -4.07
CA ASN A 143 26.26 -13.84 -5.21
C ASN A 143 25.97 -15.35 -5.18
N ALA A 144 25.84 -15.95 -3.99
CA ALA A 144 25.59 -17.38 -3.84
C ALA A 144 24.18 -17.78 -4.30
N TRP A 145 23.17 -16.93 -4.07
CA TRP A 145 21.77 -17.24 -4.40
C TRP A 145 21.24 -16.54 -5.65
N MET A 146 21.93 -15.49 -6.15
CA MET A 146 21.49 -14.73 -7.34
C MET A 146 21.26 -15.62 -8.56
N LYS A 147 22.09 -16.65 -8.76
CA LYS A 147 21.91 -17.61 -9.87
C LYS A 147 20.59 -18.38 -9.75
N GLY A 148 20.25 -18.82 -8.53
CA GLY A 148 18.99 -19.54 -8.27
C GLY A 148 17.75 -18.65 -8.47
N ILE A 149 17.85 -17.38 -8.05
CA ILE A 149 16.79 -16.40 -8.29
C ILE A 149 16.63 -16.13 -9.78
N ALA A 150 17.72 -15.85 -10.52
CA ALA A 150 17.63 -15.57 -11.95
C ALA A 150 17.02 -16.74 -12.74
N ASN A 151 17.29 -17.99 -12.33
CA ASN A 151 16.66 -19.16 -12.92
C ASN A 151 15.16 -19.25 -12.63
N SER A 152 14.73 -18.85 -11.42
CA SER A 152 13.34 -18.96 -10.97
C SER A 152 12.48 -17.76 -11.39
N VAL A 153 13.11 -16.59 -11.49
CA VAL A 153 12.52 -15.30 -11.84
C VAL A 153 13.44 -14.63 -12.88
N PRO A 154 13.34 -15.01 -14.17
CA PRO A 154 14.23 -14.51 -15.23
C PRO A 154 14.20 -12.99 -15.42
N SER A 155 13.10 -12.35 -15.02
CA SER A 155 12.93 -10.89 -15.08
C SER A 155 13.50 -10.15 -13.86
N TYR A 156 14.10 -10.85 -12.90
CA TYR A 156 14.65 -10.22 -11.69
C TYR A 156 15.72 -9.18 -12.04
N GLY A 157 15.60 -7.98 -11.48
CA GLY A 157 16.49 -6.85 -11.76
C GLY A 157 16.16 -6.06 -13.03
N LEU A 158 15.17 -6.50 -13.82
CA LEU A 158 14.74 -5.79 -15.03
C LEU A 158 13.49 -4.94 -14.76
N LYS A 159 13.44 -3.74 -15.33
CA LYS A 159 12.23 -2.91 -15.37
C LYS A 159 11.43 -3.26 -16.62
N LEU A 160 10.52 -4.24 -16.51
CA LEU A 160 9.70 -4.68 -17.64
C LEU A 160 8.83 -3.57 -18.23
N ASN A 161 8.38 -2.61 -17.42
CA ASN A 161 7.59 -1.47 -17.89
C ASN A 161 8.34 -0.59 -18.91
N ASP A 162 9.67 -0.61 -18.88
CA ASP A 162 10.52 0.19 -19.78
C ASP A 162 10.84 -0.57 -21.09
N ASP A 163 10.52 -1.88 -21.16
CA ASP A 163 10.81 -2.74 -22.31
C ASP A 163 9.58 -3.61 -22.68
N PRO A 164 8.73 -3.11 -23.60
CA PRO A 164 7.53 -3.84 -24.04
C PRO A 164 7.82 -5.21 -24.64
N SER A 165 9.00 -5.42 -25.23
CA SER A 165 9.37 -6.71 -25.80
C SER A 165 9.56 -7.75 -24.69
N LYS A 166 10.37 -7.40 -23.69
CA LYS A 166 10.60 -8.28 -22.52
C LYS A 166 9.33 -8.50 -21.69
N ALA A 167 8.47 -7.48 -21.58
CA ALA A 167 7.18 -7.64 -20.93
C ALA A 167 6.31 -8.68 -21.64
N ARG A 168 6.23 -8.64 -22.98
CA ARG A 168 5.50 -9.64 -23.77
C ARG A 168 6.10 -11.04 -23.67
N GLU A 169 7.42 -11.15 -23.68
CA GLU A 169 8.13 -12.42 -23.51
C GLU A 169 7.80 -13.05 -22.14
N SER A 170 7.92 -12.27 -21.06
CA SER A 170 7.60 -12.70 -19.70
C SER A 170 6.13 -13.13 -19.58
N LEU A 171 5.20 -12.37 -20.17
CA LEU A 171 3.77 -12.69 -20.15
C LEU A 171 3.48 -13.98 -20.92
N SER A 172 4.07 -14.14 -22.11
CA SER A 172 3.89 -15.32 -22.95
C SER A 172 4.44 -16.58 -22.27
N ALA A 173 5.62 -16.50 -21.66
CA ALA A 173 6.22 -17.61 -20.91
C ALA A 173 5.36 -18.00 -19.68
N THR A 174 4.84 -17.01 -18.96
CA THR A 174 3.95 -17.23 -17.80
C THR A 174 2.64 -17.89 -18.25
N ALA A 175 2.00 -17.36 -19.30
CA ALA A 175 0.76 -17.90 -19.84
C ALA A 175 0.95 -19.34 -20.31
N LYS A 176 2.04 -19.65 -21.04
CA LYS A 176 2.37 -21.02 -21.47
C LYS A 176 2.51 -21.97 -20.28
N THR A 177 3.23 -21.55 -19.23
CA THR A 177 3.45 -22.36 -18.02
C THR A 177 2.15 -22.62 -17.27
N LEU A 178 1.31 -21.60 -17.14
CA LEU A 178 0.01 -21.69 -16.46
C LEU A 178 -1.12 -22.23 -17.34
N LYS A 179 -0.84 -22.59 -18.60
CA LYS A 179 -1.82 -23.04 -19.60
C LYS A 179 -2.94 -22.01 -19.85
N LEU A 180 -2.58 -20.74 -19.86
CA LEU A 180 -3.44 -19.60 -20.17
C LEU A 180 -3.18 -19.10 -21.59
N LYS A 181 -4.12 -18.30 -22.13
CA LYS A 181 -3.89 -17.54 -23.36
C LYS A 181 -3.23 -16.20 -22.99
N ALA A 182 -2.12 -15.90 -23.66
CA ALA A 182 -1.41 -14.61 -23.55
C ALA A 182 -2.10 -13.53 -24.38
#